data_AF-A0A5C8TX11-F1
#
_entry.id   AF-A0A5C8TX11-F1
#
_cell.length_a   1.000
_cell.length_b   1.000
_cell.length_c   1.000
_cell.angle_alpha   90.00
_cell.angle_beta   90.00
_cell.angle_gamma   90.00
#
_symmetry.space_group_name_H-M   'P 1'
#
loop_
_entity.id
_entity.type
_entity.pdbx_description
1 polymer ?
#
loop_
_entity_poly.entity_id
_entity_poly.type
_entity_poly.pdbx_seq_one_letter_code
_entity_poly.pdbx_strand_id
1 'polypeptide(L)'
;MNRFNILVARYVRRDRQRRMTDWVKRCFGDGVADSLEERGARLYEEACELAQACGLKEEVAARISKRVWANPPGEIAQEIGGVSTTLLVLAENRNLSADVCEQMEMERVESLPADHFRKRHAAKTAAGMTIVTAKAA
;
A
#
# COMPACT_ATOMS: atom_id res chain seq x y z
N MET A 1 13.27 -22.69 12.76
CA MET A 1 12.06 -22.00 13.28
C MET A 1 10.96 -23.04 13.46
N ASN A 2 10.38 -23.21 14.65
CA ASN A 2 9.38 -24.27 14.90
C ASN A 2 8.04 -23.96 14.19
N ARG A 3 7.27 -24.99 13.83
CA ARG A 3 5.95 -24.92 13.17
C ARG A 3 4.98 -23.98 13.88
N PHE A 4 5.05 -23.92 15.22
CA PHE A 4 4.28 -22.97 16.03
C PHE A 4 4.58 -21.51 15.67
N ASN A 5 5.86 -21.14 15.56
CA ASN A 5 6.28 -19.76 15.24
C ASN A 5 5.86 -19.36 13.82
N ILE A 6 5.85 -20.30 12.87
CA ILE A 6 5.38 -20.06 11.49
C ILE A 6 3.87 -19.78 11.48
N LEU A 7 3.09 -20.55 12.26
CA LEU A 7 1.64 -20.34 12.36
C LEU A 7 1.30 -18.98 12.99
N VAL A 8 2.00 -18.61 14.06
CA VAL A 8 1.82 -17.30 14.71
C VAL A 8 2.16 -16.16 13.76
N ALA A 9 3.31 -16.22 13.09
CA ALA A 9 3.71 -15.19 12.12
C ALA A 9 2.70 -15.03 10.98
N ARG A 10 2.17 -16.15 10.45
CA ARG A 10 1.11 -16.14 9.43
C ARG A 10 -0.19 -15.54 9.96
N TYR A 11 -0.56 -15.86 11.20
CA TYR A 11 -1.76 -15.32 11.84
C TYR A 11 -1.67 -13.80 12.01
N VAL A 12 -0.55 -13.29 12.52
CA VAL A 12 -0.31 -11.85 12.72
C VAL A 12 -0.37 -11.11 11.39
N ARG A 13 0.29 -11.60 10.34
CA ARG A 13 0.24 -10.95 9.02
C ARG A 13 -1.18 -10.90 8.46
N ARG A 14 -1.93 -11.99 8.60
CA ARG A 14 -3.33 -12.07 8.14
C ARG A 14 -4.24 -11.12 8.92
N ASP A 15 -4.02 -10.99 10.22
CA ASP A 15 -4.76 -10.04 11.06
C ASP A 15 -4.53 -8.59 10.60
N ARG A 16 -3.27 -8.21 10.37
CA ARG A 16 -2.93 -6.86 9.86
C ARG A 16 -3.58 -6.58 8.51
N GLN A 17 -3.53 -7.53 7.58
CA GLN A 17 -4.21 -7.43 6.28
C GLN A 17 -5.71 -7.16 6.45
N ARG A 18 -6.39 -7.93 7.30
CA ARG A 18 -7.82 -7.76 7.57
C ARG A 18 -8.12 -6.40 8.21
N ARG A 19 -7.36 -5.99 9.23
CA ARG A 19 -7.53 -4.70 9.89
C ARG A 19 -7.44 -3.53 8.92
N MET A 20 -6.46 -3.56 8.02
CA MET A 20 -6.31 -2.51 7.01
C MET A 20 -7.44 -2.54 5.98
N THR A 21 -7.88 -3.71 5.53
CA THR A 21 -9.07 -3.81 4.67
C THR A 21 -10.32 -3.24 5.36
N ASP A 22 -10.55 -3.58 6.62
CA ASP A 22 -11.68 -3.07 7.40
C ASP A 22 -11.58 -1.55 7.58
N TRP A 23 -10.38 -1.02 7.81
CA TRP A 23 -10.14 0.42 7.88
C TRP A 23 -10.44 1.13 6.56
N VAL A 24 -10.00 0.58 5.42
CA VAL A 24 -10.31 1.13 4.09
C VAL A 24 -11.82 1.13 3.86
N LYS A 25 -12.53 0.04 4.16
CA LYS A 25 -13.99 -0.05 4.04
C LYS A 25 -14.71 0.99 4.90
N ARG A 26 -14.30 1.18 6.16
CA ARG A 26 -14.86 2.22 7.04
C ARG A 26 -14.64 3.64 6.51
N CYS A 27 -13.46 3.91 5.95
CA CYS A 27 -13.12 5.23 5.45
C CYS A 27 -13.79 5.55 4.11
N PHE A 28 -13.75 4.62 3.16
CA PHE A 28 -14.04 4.90 1.74
C PHE A 28 -15.15 4.05 1.14
N GLY A 29 -15.69 3.08 1.89
CA GLY A 29 -16.71 2.15 1.42
C GLY A 29 -16.15 0.95 0.63
N ASP A 30 -17.01 -0.05 0.41
CA ASP A 30 -16.64 -1.31 -0.24
C ASP A 30 -16.17 -1.12 -1.69
N GLY A 31 -16.76 -0.20 -2.44
CA GLY A 31 -16.37 0.04 -3.83
C GLY A 31 -14.91 0.47 -4.00
N VAL A 32 -14.38 1.28 -3.07
CA VAL A 32 -12.97 1.70 -3.05
C VAL A 32 -12.07 0.59 -2.50
N ALA A 33 -12.55 -0.17 -1.52
CA ALA A 33 -11.79 -1.26 -0.89
C ALA A 33 -11.60 -2.46 -1.82
N ASP A 34 -12.64 -2.81 -2.57
CA ASP A 34 -12.69 -4.02 -3.40
C ASP A 34 -12.24 -3.76 -4.85
N SER A 35 -11.96 -2.50 -5.22
CA SER A 35 -11.43 -2.14 -6.54
C SER A 35 -9.94 -2.47 -6.65
N LEU A 36 -9.61 -3.47 -7.47
CA LEU A 36 -8.23 -3.88 -7.74
C LEU A 36 -7.39 -2.72 -8.30
N GLU A 37 -7.96 -1.93 -9.21
CA GLU A 37 -7.26 -0.81 -9.84
C GLU A 37 -6.92 0.28 -8.82
N GLU A 38 -7.85 0.60 -7.91
CA GLU A 38 -7.62 1.59 -6.85
C GLU A 38 -6.63 1.08 -5.79
N ARG A 39 -6.67 -0.22 -5.44
CA ARG A 39 -5.66 -0.82 -4.55
C ARG A 39 -4.28 -0.79 -5.19
N GLY A 40 -4.20 -1.05 -6.50
CA GLY A 40 -2.96 -0.93 -7.29
C GLY A 40 -2.44 0.50 -7.34
N ALA A 41 -3.32 1.48 -7.59
CA ALA A 41 -2.97 2.90 -7.60
C ALA A 41 -2.44 3.36 -6.23
N ARG A 42 -3.08 2.96 -5.12
CA ARG A 42 -2.58 3.30 -3.79
C ARG A 42 -1.23 2.66 -3.50
N LEU A 43 -1.03 1.40 -3.86
CA LEU A 43 0.28 0.74 -3.72
C LEU A 43 1.37 1.47 -4.51
N TYR A 44 1.07 1.87 -5.75
CA TYR A 44 2.00 2.61 -6.60
C TYR A 44 2.36 3.98 -5.97
N GLU A 45 1.37 4.70 -5.45
CA GLU A 45 1.59 5.98 -4.78
C GLU A 45 2.53 5.85 -3.58
N GLU A 46 2.30 4.88 -2.68
CA GLU A 46 3.16 4.64 -1.51
C GLU A 46 4.59 4.24 -1.92
N ALA A 47 4.71 3.41 -2.97
CA ALA A 47 6.01 3.00 -3.49
C ALA A 47 6.78 4.21 -4.08
N CYS A 48 6.07 5.12 -4.77
CA CYS A 48 6.63 6.37 -5.27
C CYS A 48 7.06 7.31 -4.14
N GLU A 49 6.25 7.47 -3.09
CA GLU A 49 6.58 8.27 -1.90
C GLU A 49 7.83 7.71 -1.20
N LEU A 50 7.92 6.39 -1.02
CA LEU A 50 9.11 5.74 -0.44
C LEU A 50 10.34 5.90 -1.33
N ALA A 51 10.21 5.74 -2.65
CA ALA A 51 11.31 5.92 -3.59
C ALA A 51 11.81 7.38 -3.62
N GLN A 52 10.89 8.35 -3.58
CA GLN A 52 11.22 9.77 -3.46
C GLN A 52 11.98 10.05 -2.16
N ALA A 53 11.55 9.50 -1.02
CA ALA A 53 12.25 9.63 0.26
C ALA A 53 13.66 9.02 0.24
N CYS A 54 13.92 8.05 -0.65
CA CYS A 54 15.25 7.49 -0.89
C CYS A 54 16.10 8.32 -1.87
N GLY A 55 15.57 9.42 -2.41
CA GLY A 55 16.25 10.30 -3.36
C GLY A 55 16.21 9.82 -4.82
N LEU A 56 15.26 8.93 -5.17
CA LEU A 56 15.06 8.55 -6.56
C LEU A 56 14.60 9.77 -7.38
N LYS A 57 15.32 10.08 -8.45
CA LYS A 57 14.95 11.18 -9.36
C LYS A 57 13.72 10.81 -10.18
N GLU A 58 12.84 11.78 -10.39
CA GLU A 58 11.59 11.61 -11.14
C GLU A 58 11.84 11.04 -12.55
N GLU A 59 12.87 11.49 -13.26
CA GLU A 59 13.15 11.01 -14.62
C GLU A 59 13.58 9.53 -14.64
N VAL A 60 14.19 9.06 -13.55
CA VAL A 60 14.52 7.63 -13.39
C VAL A 60 13.25 6.84 -13.11
N ALA A 61 12.40 7.33 -12.20
CA ALA A 61 11.10 6.71 -11.91
C ALA A 61 10.23 6.59 -13.17
N ALA A 62 10.15 7.64 -13.98
CA ALA A 62 9.42 7.65 -15.25
C ALA A 62 9.95 6.61 -16.25
N ARG A 63 11.28 6.42 -16.34
CA ARG A 63 11.88 5.38 -17.20
C ARG A 63 11.57 3.97 -16.71
N ILE A 64 11.61 3.74 -15.40
CA ILE A 64 11.24 2.44 -14.79
C ILE A 64 9.77 2.15 -15.07
N SER A 65 8.88 3.11 -14.80
CA SER A 65 7.46 2.99 -15.10
C SER A 65 7.25 2.68 -16.59
N LYS A 66 7.83 3.46 -17.50
CA LYS A 66 7.70 3.18 -18.95
C LYS A 66 8.15 1.76 -19.32
N ARG A 67 9.21 1.25 -18.71
CA ARG A 67 9.69 -0.12 -18.93
C ARG A 67 8.71 -1.16 -18.41
N VAL A 68 8.15 -1.00 -17.21
CA VAL A 68 7.22 -1.97 -16.62
C VAL A 68 5.97 -2.10 -17.49
N TRP A 69 5.37 -0.97 -17.90
CA TRP A 69 4.17 -0.95 -18.74
C TRP A 69 4.40 -1.38 -20.20
N ALA A 70 5.65 -1.53 -20.64
CA ALA A 70 5.98 -2.09 -21.94
C ALA A 70 5.93 -3.64 -21.98
N ASN A 71 5.81 -4.29 -20.82
CA ASN A 71 5.71 -5.75 -20.71
C ASN A 71 4.25 -6.19 -20.43
N PRO A 72 3.88 -7.44 -20.76
CA PRO A 72 2.63 -8.02 -20.29
C PRO A 72 2.53 -7.98 -18.75
N PRO A 73 1.33 -7.80 -18.18
CA PRO A 73 1.12 -7.88 -16.74
C PRO A 73 1.61 -9.21 -16.16
N GLY A 74 2.23 -9.16 -14.98
CA GLY A 74 2.62 -10.34 -14.21
C GLY A 74 1.49 -10.92 -13.35
N GLU A 75 1.75 -12.08 -12.75
CA GLU A 75 0.83 -12.71 -11.80
C GLU A 75 0.79 -11.97 -10.46
N ILE A 76 -0.40 -11.61 -9.98
CA ILE A 76 -0.58 -10.77 -8.77
C ILE A 76 0.18 -11.34 -7.56
N ALA A 77 0.11 -12.65 -7.34
CA ALA A 77 0.79 -13.29 -6.21
C ALA A 77 2.32 -13.15 -6.29
N GLN A 78 2.89 -13.22 -7.49
CA GLN A 78 4.32 -13.04 -7.71
C GLN A 78 4.73 -11.58 -7.47
N GLU A 79 3.95 -10.62 -7.98
CA GLU A 79 4.25 -9.19 -7.82
C GLU A 79 4.12 -8.73 -6.36
N ILE A 80 3.14 -9.24 -5.61
CA ILE A 80 3.07 -9.03 -4.15
C ILE A 80 4.36 -9.53 -3.47
N GLY A 81 4.89 -10.68 -3.90
CA GLY A 81 6.15 -11.22 -3.42
C GLY A 81 7.33 -10.30 -3.74
N GLY A 82 7.44 -9.83 -4.99
CA GLY A 82 8.51 -8.95 -5.45
C GLY A 82 8.55 -7.59 -4.74
N VAL A 83 7.38 -6.97 -4.53
CA VAL A 83 7.27 -5.72 -3.76
C VAL A 83 7.70 -5.95 -2.31
N SER A 84 7.19 -7.01 -1.68
CA SER A 84 7.48 -7.33 -0.28
C SER A 84 8.97 -7.58 -0.04
N THR A 85 9.63 -8.40 -0.86
CA THR A 85 11.06 -8.69 -0.71
C THR A 85 11.92 -7.45 -0.93
N THR A 86 11.57 -6.61 -1.90
CA THR A 86 12.27 -5.33 -2.16
C THR A 86 12.15 -4.37 -0.97
N LEU A 87 10.96 -4.28 -0.36
CA LEU A 87 10.73 -3.48 0.84
C LEU A 87 11.61 -3.96 2.02
N LEU A 88 11.74 -5.28 2.22
CA LEU A 88 12.57 -5.83 3.28
C LEU A 88 14.05 -5.48 3.12
N VAL A 89 14.57 -5.56 1.88
CA VAL A 89 15.97 -5.17 1.58
C VAL A 89 16.20 -3.68 1.83
N LEU A 90 15.23 -2.83 1.43
CA LEU A 90 15.31 -1.39 1.70
C LEU A 90 15.29 -1.09 3.20
N ALA A 91 14.40 -1.73 3.96
CA ALA A 91 14.30 -1.55 5.41
C ALA A 91 15.61 -1.94 6.10
N GLU A 92 16.19 -3.09 5.73
CA GLU A 92 17.50 -3.53 6.24
C GLU A 92 18.62 -2.53 5.91
N ASN A 93 18.67 -2.01 4.67
CA ASN A 93 19.64 -0.99 4.27
C ASN A 93 19.56 0.28 5.14
N ARG A 94 18.38 0.59 5.67
CA ARG A 94 18.14 1.76 6.53
C ARG A 94 18.18 1.42 8.03
N ASN A 95 18.54 0.18 8.39
CA ASN A 95 18.49 -0.33 9.76
C ASN A 95 17.11 -0.14 10.41
N LEU A 96 16.04 -0.35 9.64
CA LEU A 96 14.66 -0.24 10.08
C LEU A 96 13.99 -1.62 10.07
N SER A 97 13.09 -1.85 11.03
CA SER A 97 12.19 -3.01 10.98
C SER A 97 10.97 -2.65 10.16
N ALA A 98 10.78 -3.33 9.01
CA ALA A 98 9.59 -3.16 8.18
C ALA A 98 8.29 -3.45 8.97
N ASP A 99 8.32 -4.42 9.87
CA ASP A 99 7.17 -4.76 10.73
C ASP A 99 6.82 -3.64 11.73
N VAL A 100 7.83 -2.97 12.30
CA VAL A 100 7.60 -1.84 13.23
C VAL A 100 7.09 -0.63 12.46
N CYS A 101 7.69 -0.30 11.31
CA CYS A 101 7.23 0.79 10.46
C CYS A 101 5.77 0.60 10.02
N GLU A 102 5.41 -0.62 9.59
CA GLU A 102 4.03 -0.97 9.24
C GLU A 102 3.09 -0.78 10.43
N GLN A 103 3.44 -1.30 11.61
CA GLN A 103 2.59 -1.19 12.79
C GLN A 103 2.37 0.27 13.23
N MET A 104 3.42 1.08 13.24
CA MET A 104 3.31 2.51 13.56
C MET A 104 2.38 3.24 12.60
N GLU A 105 2.44 2.92 11.31
CA GLU A 105 1.56 3.54 10.31
C GLU A 105 0.11 3.07 10.46
N MET A 106 -0.11 1.77 10.72
CA MET A 106 -1.45 1.24 11.01
C MET A 106 -2.09 1.96 12.22
N GLU A 107 -1.35 2.10 13.31
CA GLU A 107 -1.81 2.81 14.52
C GLU A 107 -2.10 4.28 14.22
N ARG A 108 -1.25 4.94 13.42
CA ARG A 108 -1.44 6.33 13.01
C ARG A 108 -2.72 6.49 12.20
N VAL A 109 -2.95 5.68 11.16
CA VAL A 109 -4.13 5.83 10.31
C VAL A 109 -5.43 5.46 11.02
N GLU A 110 -5.39 4.50 11.94
CA GLU A 110 -6.54 4.13 12.77
C GLU A 110 -6.87 5.18 13.84
N SER A 111 -5.88 5.96 14.29
CA SER A 111 -6.09 7.03 15.28
C SER A 111 -6.78 8.28 14.72
N LEU A 112 -6.81 8.44 13.39
CA LEU A 112 -7.36 9.61 12.73
C LEU A 112 -8.83 9.39 12.33
N PRO A 113 -9.70 10.43 12.39
CA PRO A 113 -11.10 10.30 12.01
C PRO A 113 -11.27 9.90 10.54
N ALA A 114 -12.27 9.07 10.22
CA ALA A 114 -12.56 8.65 8.84
C ALA A 114 -12.74 9.85 7.88
N ASP A 115 -13.35 10.95 8.37
CA ASP A 115 -13.56 12.17 7.58
C ASP A 115 -12.26 12.86 7.16
N HIS A 116 -11.17 12.70 7.92
CA HIS A 116 -9.85 13.18 7.51
C HIS A 116 -9.44 12.53 6.19
N PHE A 117 -9.62 11.22 6.07
CA PHE A 117 -9.26 10.46 4.88
C PHE A 117 -10.23 10.67 3.74
N ARG A 118 -11.53 10.75 4.02
CA ARG A 118 -12.56 11.06 2.99
C ARG A 118 -12.30 12.38 2.30
N LYS A 119 -11.96 13.43 3.06
CA LYS A 119 -11.61 14.75 2.48
C LYS A 119 -10.38 14.67 1.58
N ARG A 120 -9.34 13.95 2.02
CA ARG A 120 -8.12 13.74 1.22
C ARG A 120 -8.41 12.96 -0.06
N HIS A 121 -9.22 11.91 0.03
CA HIS A 121 -9.62 11.11 -1.13
C HIS A 121 -10.45 11.93 -2.12
N ALA A 122 -11.43 12.71 -1.63
CA ALA A 122 -12.22 13.62 -2.48
C ALA A 122 -11.35 14.67 -3.20
N ALA A 123 -10.33 15.21 -2.53
CA ALA A 123 -9.38 16.14 -3.15
C ALA A 123 -8.56 15.45 -4.27
N LYS A 124 -8.13 14.20 -4.06
CA LYS A 124 -7.47 13.39 -5.10
C LYS A 124 -8.40 13.09 -6.27
N THR A 125 -9.67 12.78 -6.00
CA THR A 125 -10.69 12.58 -7.02
C THR A 125 -10.90 13.84 -7.85
N ALA A 126 -11.00 15.01 -7.22
CA ALA A 126 -11.14 16.28 -7.92
C ALA A 126 -9.93 16.60 -8.80
N ALA A 127 -8.74 16.09 -8.45
CA ALA A 127 -7.52 16.20 -9.24
C ALA A 127 -7.36 15.09 -10.30
N GLY A 128 -8.34 14.18 -10.46
CA GLY A 128 -8.29 13.08 -11.42
C GLY A 128 -7.30 11.96 -11.08
N MET A 129 -6.89 11.85 -9.80
CA MET A 129 -5.89 10.87 -9.34
C MET A 129 -6.50 9.61 -8.71
N THR A 130 -7.82 9.46 -8.73
CA THR A 130 -8.52 8.27 -8.21
C THR A 130 -9.31 7.60 -9.31
N ILE A 131 -9.37 6.28 -9.31
CA ILE A 131 -10.10 5.50 -10.31
C ILE A 131 -11.56 5.36 -9.93
N VAL A 132 -11.82 5.15 -8.64
CA VAL A 132 -13.17 4.96 -8.11
C VAL A 132 -13.49 6.12 -7.19
N THR A 133 -14.65 6.75 -7.41
CA THR A 133 -15.19 7.73 -6.47
C THR A 133 -15.82 7.00 -5.29
N ALA A 134 -15.41 7.33 -4.06
CA ALA A 134 -16.14 6.87 -2.87
C ALA A 134 -17.62 7.26 -2.99
N LYS A 135 -18.54 6.31 -2.82
CA LYS A 135 -19.96 6.65 -2.69
C LYS A 135 -20.13 7.49 -1.42
N ALA A 136 -20.83 8.62 -1.54
CA ALA A 136 -21.31 9.34 -0.37
C ALA A 136 -22.13 8.36 0.48
N ALA A 137 -21.79 8.27 1.77
CA ALA A 137 -22.59 7.55 2.75
C ALA A 137 -23.90 8.30 3.02
#